data_AF-A0A7J9ILJ7-F1
#
_entry.id   AF-A0A7J9ILJ7-F1
#
_cell.length_a   1.000
_cell.length_b   1.000
_cell.length_c   1.000
_cell.angle_alpha   90.00
_cell.angle_beta   90.00
_cell.angle_gamma   90.00
#
_symmetry.space_group_name_H-M   'P 1'
#
loop_
_entity.id
_entity.type
_entity.pdbx_description
1 polymer ?
#
loop_
_entity_poly.entity_id
_entity_poly.type
_entity_poly.pdbx_seq_one_letter_code
_entity_poly.pdbx_strand_id
1 'polypeptide(L)'
;FSLPKHGNLAVNHQQLHSRVNFHSFSDPPYVHQCRNGGKFTPSCLAKTVVSDVGVQNSDFTTDAAADDTWSEFAKNVSGEWDGFGADFTIEGKPIELPESVVPEAYREWEVKVYDWQTQCPTLAEPVENTMTYKTIKLLPTVGCEADAATRYSIEEKNIGGVDNEVSAFAYHSSGCYTAIWSVADKNLLELEHCLINPRDKESRARIIQVVRVDGTKFVLQNVRVFCEQWYGPFRNGDQLGGCAIRDSAFASTAATNASDVGGVWKGSNAAASFDSSGDNFLEELKANGVMKSIRDGSNLILLPKQLWCSLMDSGGETCIEVGWLYDQGYAITSRCCFSREGKL
;
A
#
# COMPACT_ATOMS: atom_id res chain seq x y z
N PHE A 1 -30.88 50.31 33.11
CA PHE A 1 -29.93 50.77 34.14
C PHE A 1 -28.63 51.16 33.46
N SER A 2 -28.13 52.32 33.86
CA SER A 2 -27.24 53.21 33.12
C SER A 2 -25.75 52.99 33.45
N LEU A 3 -24.88 53.31 32.49
CA LEU A 3 -23.45 53.57 32.64
C LEU A 3 -23.13 54.65 33.70
N PRO A 4 -21.88 54.68 34.18
CA PRO A 4 -20.98 55.82 33.93
C PRO A 4 -19.58 55.32 33.48
N LYS A 5 -18.90 55.82 32.43
CA LYS A 5 -18.32 57.14 32.08
C LYS A 5 -17.21 57.69 33.00
N HIS A 6 -15.98 57.57 32.45
CA HIS A 6 -14.81 58.47 32.42
C HIS A 6 -13.96 58.80 33.66
N GLY A 7 -12.63 58.61 33.46
CA GLY A 7 -11.54 59.38 34.05
C GLY A 7 -10.20 59.09 33.34
N ASN A 8 -9.76 59.99 32.46
CA ASN A 8 -8.43 60.01 31.83
C ASN A 8 -7.39 60.70 32.74
N LEU A 9 -6.12 60.28 32.69
CA LEU A 9 -4.88 61.07 32.88
C LEU A 9 -3.67 60.17 32.50
N ALA A 10 -3.09 60.34 31.31
CA ALA A 10 -1.82 61.05 31.02
C ALA A 10 -0.55 60.34 31.57
N VAL A 11 0.11 59.53 30.72
CA VAL A 11 1.43 59.76 30.07
C VAL A 11 2.62 59.99 31.03
N ASN A 12 3.60 59.06 31.02
CA ASN A 12 4.98 59.48 30.78
C ASN A 12 5.88 58.39 30.17
N HIS A 13 6.71 58.86 29.24
CA HIS A 13 7.70 58.18 28.44
C HIS A 13 8.79 57.48 29.26
N GLN A 14 9.22 56.29 28.81
CA GLN A 14 10.65 56.01 28.69
C GLN A 14 10.91 55.06 27.51
N GLN A 15 11.49 55.64 26.46
CA GLN A 15 12.10 54.95 25.34
C GLN A 15 13.35 54.21 25.82
N LEU A 16 13.48 52.94 25.45
CA LEU A 16 14.78 52.26 25.35
C LEU A 16 14.92 51.77 23.91
N HIS A 17 15.59 52.60 23.12
CA HIS A 17 16.08 52.27 21.79
C HIS A 17 17.28 51.32 21.93
N SER A 18 17.21 50.14 21.32
CA SER A 18 18.39 49.40 20.88
C SER A 18 18.36 49.26 19.36
N ARG A 19 19.10 50.16 18.70
CA ARG A 19 19.50 50.04 17.29
C ARG A 19 20.78 49.22 17.23
N VAL A 20 20.84 48.17 16.42
CA VAL A 20 22.06 47.79 15.69
C VAL A 20 21.70 47.23 14.30
N ASN A 21 21.87 48.10 13.32
CA ASN A 21 22.30 47.96 11.92
C ASN A 21 22.13 46.63 11.15
N PHE A 22 21.30 46.70 10.10
CA PHE A 22 21.43 45.91 8.89
C PHE A 22 22.45 46.58 7.94
N HIS A 23 23.49 45.85 7.54
CA HIS A 23 24.34 46.22 6.42
C HIS A 23 24.11 45.25 5.26
N SER A 24 23.68 45.79 4.12
CA SER A 24 23.71 45.14 2.82
C SER A 24 25.14 45.07 2.29
N PHE A 25 25.54 43.93 1.72
CA PHE A 25 26.64 43.89 0.76
C PHE A 25 26.34 42.87 -0.34
N SER A 26 26.45 43.34 -1.57
CA SER A 26 26.40 42.59 -2.84
C SER A 26 27.82 42.24 -3.32
N ASP A 27 27.92 41.14 -4.10
CA ASP A 27 29.08 40.28 -4.40
C ASP A 27 30.33 40.92 -5.09
N PRO A 28 31.47 40.17 -5.18
CA PRO A 28 31.75 39.38 -6.39
C PRO A 28 32.48 38.02 -6.15
N PRO A 29 32.65 37.16 -7.18
CA PRO A 29 32.98 35.75 -7.02
C PRO A 29 34.49 35.48 -7.04
N TYR A 30 34.97 34.57 -6.20
CA TYR A 30 36.28 33.95 -6.41
C TYR A 30 36.29 32.47 -6.04
N VAL A 31 36.79 31.69 -7.00
CA VAL A 31 37.04 30.26 -7.00
C VAL A 31 38.15 29.93 -6.00
N HIS A 32 37.95 28.93 -5.14
CA HIS A 32 39.05 28.05 -4.71
C HIS A 32 38.54 26.67 -4.29
N GLN A 33 39.08 25.67 -4.98
CA GLN A 33 39.10 24.26 -4.59
C GLN A 33 39.72 24.09 -3.21
N CYS A 34 39.12 23.25 -2.36
CA CYS A 34 39.86 22.50 -1.35
C CYS A 34 39.32 21.08 -1.23
N ARG A 35 40.30 20.18 -1.10
CA ARG A 35 40.30 18.73 -1.22
C ARG A 35 40.70 18.17 0.15
N ASN A 36 40.24 16.97 0.47
CA ASN A 36 40.51 16.17 1.69
C ASN A 36 39.78 16.67 2.94
N GLY A 37 39.26 15.84 3.84
CA GLY A 37 39.42 14.40 4.04
C GLY A 37 39.13 14.15 5.52
N GLY A 38 37.92 13.70 5.85
CA GLY A 38 37.49 13.38 7.21
C GLY A 38 36.86 12.00 7.21
N LYS A 39 37.66 11.00 7.57
CA LYS A 39 37.23 9.61 7.77
C LYS A 39 36.29 9.56 8.98
N PHE A 40 35.03 9.21 8.76
CA PHE A 40 34.16 8.74 9.85
C PHE A 40 34.30 7.23 9.99
N THR A 41 34.70 6.80 11.18
CA THR A 41 34.81 5.40 11.61
C THR A 41 33.45 4.88 12.05
N PRO A 42 32.91 3.79 11.46
CA PRO A 42 31.90 2.97 12.11
C PRO A 42 32.61 1.94 13.02
N SER A 43 32.20 1.89 14.29
CA SER A 43 32.67 0.90 15.26
C SER A 43 32.18 -0.52 14.92
N CYS A 44 33.02 -1.47 15.29
CA CYS A 44 33.09 -2.89 14.94
C CYS A 44 31.88 -3.79 15.29
N LEU A 45 31.45 -4.54 14.26
CA LEU A 45 31.19 -5.99 14.12
C LEU A 45 30.96 -6.87 15.37
N ALA A 46 29.94 -7.75 15.23
CA ALA A 46 30.11 -9.18 15.43
C ALA A 46 29.46 -9.96 14.27
N LYS A 47 30.28 -10.41 13.32
CA LYS A 47 29.97 -11.49 12.37
C LYS A 47 30.57 -12.77 12.96
N THR A 48 29.76 -13.77 13.25
CA THR A 48 30.26 -15.10 13.58
C THR A 48 30.36 -15.90 12.29
N VAL A 49 31.59 -16.30 11.96
CA VAL A 49 31.92 -17.21 10.86
C VAL A 49 31.78 -18.65 11.35
N VAL A 50 31.29 -19.46 10.42
CA VAL A 50 31.07 -20.91 10.40
C VAL A 50 32.32 -21.71 10.80
N SER A 51 32.08 -22.79 11.56
CA SER A 51 33.02 -23.90 11.72
C SER A 51 32.38 -25.17 11.16
N ASP A 52 33.01 -25.76 10.14
CA ASP A 52 32.81 -27.12 9.66
C ASP A 52 33.20 -28.14 10.74
N VAL A 53 32.34 -29.11 11.06
CA VAL A 53 32.69 -30.53 11.32
C VAL A 53 31.40 -31.37 11.24
N GLY A 54 31.44 -32.43 10.41
CA GLY A 54 30.82 -33.72 10.78
C GLY A 54 29.67 -34.21 9.91
N VAL A 55 30.01 -34.87 8.80
CA VAL A 55 29.12 -35.78 8.07
C VAL A 55 28.72 -36.95 8.98
N GLN A 56 27.43 -37.09 9.27
CA GLN A 56 26.83 -38.37 9.61
C GLN A 56 25.47 -38.51 8.91
N ASN A 57 25.42 -39.45 7.97
CA ASN A 57 24.20 -40.00 7.41
C ASN A 57 23.33 -40.58 8.53
N SER A 58 22.10 -40.11 8.61
CA SER A 58 20.99 -40.87 9.18
C SER A 58 19.84 -40.78 8.20
N ASP A 59 19.58 -41.89 7.50
CA ASP A 59 18.34 -42.14 6.78
C ASP A 59 17.16 -41.84 7.71
N PHE A 60 16.44 -40.77 7.43
CA PHE A 60 15.07 -40.59 7.89
C PHE A 60 14.18 -40.52 6.67
N THR A 61 13.51 -41.66 6.47
CA THR A 61 12.21 -41.83 5.84
C THR A 61 11.50 -40.55 5.42
N THR A 62 11.43 -40.40 4.11
CA THR A 62 10.42 -39.69 3.31
C THR A 62 9.03 -39.77 3.96
N ASP A 63 8.54 -38.66 4.51
CA ASP A 63 7.11 -38.27 4.67
C ASP A 63 6.95 -37.05 5.60
N ALA A 64 7.56 -35.90 5.25
CA ALA A 64 7.34 -34.62 5.95
C ALA A 64 7.73 -33.38 5.11
N ALA A 65 7.44 -33.40 3.81
CA ALA A 65 7.68 -32.27 2.90
C ALA A 65 6.40 -31.84 2.18
N ALA A 66 5.29 -31.78 2.91
CA ALA A 66 4.34 -30.69 2.66
C ALA A 66 5.00 -29.45 3.28
N ASP A 67 5.89 -28.81 2.52
CA ASP A 67 6.33 -27.45 2.81
C ASP A 67 5.07 -26.62 3.04
N ASP A 68 4.86 -26.16 4.26
CA ASP A 68 3.64 -25.46 4.64
C ASP A 68 3.62 -24.08 3.96
N THR A 69 3.04 -24.04 2.76
CA THR A 69 2.94 -22.86 1.90
C THR A 69 2.19 -21.73 2.60
N TRP A 70 1.25 -22.08 3.49
CA TRP A 70 0.57 -21.12 4.34
C TRP A 70 1.51 -20.54 5.39
N SER A 71 2.30 -21.36 6.08
CA SER A 71 3.33 -20.86 7.01
C SER A 71 4.30 -19.88 6.34
N GLU A 72 4.74 -20.15 5.11
CA GLU A 72 5.60 -19.22 4.36
C GLU A 72 4.85 -17.95 3.95
N PHE A 73 3.61 -18.06 3.46
CA PHE A 73 2.74 -16.92 3.21
C PHE A 73 2.56 -16.06 4.46
N ALA A 74 2.24 -16.68 5.59
CA ALA A 74 1.98 -16.03 6.86
C ALA A 74 3.20 -15.23 7.34
N LYS A 75 4.40 -15.83 7.21
CA LYS A 75 5.67 -15.16 7.50
C LYS A 75 5.90 -13.93 6.62
N ASN A 76 5.58 -14.01 5.32
CA ASN A 76 5.88 -12.96 4.36
C ASN A 76 4.84 -11.83 4.35
N VAL A 77 3.59 -12.11 4.74
CA VAL A 77 2.53 -11.10 4.78
C VAL A 77 2.44 -10.38 6.13
N SER A 78 2.86 -11.03 7.23
CA SER A 78 2.72 -10.51 8.59
C SER A 78 3.73 -9.40 8.91
N GLY A 79 3.28 -8.40 9.65
CA GLY A 79 4.09 -7.26 10.07
C GLY A 79 3.29 -5.97 10.21
N GLU A 80 4.01 -4.92 10.58
CA GLU A 80 3.57 -3.54 10.46
C GLU A 80 3.93 -3.03 9.07
N TRP A 81 2.95 -2.49 8.36
CA TRP A 81 3.12 -1.94 7.02
C TRP A 81 2.70 -0.48 7.02
N ASP A 82 3.61 0.44 6.75
CA ASP A 82 3.33 1.87 6.72
C ASP A 82 3.37 2.38 5.28
N GLY A 83 2.54 3.36 4.94
CA GLY A 83 2.52 3.88 3.59
C GLY A 83 1.45 4.93 3.33
N PHE A 84 1.00 4.97 2.09
CA PHE A 84 -0.05 5.87 1.65
C PHE A 84 -1.15 5.10 0.92
N GLY A 85 -2.38 5.59 1.04
CA GLY A 85 -3.55 5.08 0.34
C GLY A 85 -4.33 6.18 -0.35
N ALA A 86 -4.79 5.95 -1.57
CA ALA A 86 -5.60 6.91 -2.32
C ALA A 86 -6.69 6.22 -3.15
N ASP A 87 -7.76 6.96 -3.39
CA ASP A 87 -8.89 6.53 -4.20
C ASP A 87 -8.80 7.18 -5.59
N PHE A 88 -9.18 6.42 -6.62
CA PHE A 88 -9.09 6.81 -8.02
C PHE A 88 -10.42 6.55 -8.73
N THR A 89 -10.75 7.42 -9.69
CA THR A 89 -11.89 7.22 -10.60
C THR A 89 -11.62 6.05 -11.56
N ILE A 90 -12.64 5.65 -12.32
CA ILE A 90 -12.51 4.62 -13.36
C ILE A 90 -11.60 5.04 -14.52
N GLU A 91 -11.26 6.32 -14.62
CA GLU A 91 -10.27 6.86 -15.58
C GLU A 91 -8.87 6.97 -14.98
N GLY A 92 -8.66 6.52 -13.73
CA GLY A 92 -7.36 6.57 -13.06
C GLY A 92 -6.99 7.95 -12.52
N LYS A 93 -7.98 8.85 -12.35
CA LYS A 93 -7.74 10.17 -11.76
C LYS A 93 -7.85 10.10 -10.23
N PRO A 94 -6.94 10.71 -9.47
CA PRO A 94 -7.02 10.70 -8.01
C PRO A 94 -8.25 11.49 -7.53
N ILE A 95 -8.88 11.00 -6.46
CA ILE A 95 -10.04 11.61 -5.81
C ILE A 95 -9.54 12.38 -4.59
N GLU A 96 -9.88 13.67 -4.52
CA GLU A 96 -9.47 14.56 -3.43
C GLU A 96 -10.13 14.15 -2.11
N LEU A 97 -9.40 14.27 -1.01
CA LEU A 97 -9.94 14.00 0.33
C LEU A 97 -11.05 15.00 0.68
N PRO A 98 -12.08 14.58 1.43
CA PRO A 98 -13.14 15.49 1.84
C PRO A 98 -12.61 16.69 2.63
N GLU A 99 -13.16 17.89 2.40
CA GLU A 99 -12.75 19.10 3.13
C GLU A 99 -12.85 18.94 4.66
N SER A 100 -13.77 18.10 5.15
CA SER A 100 -13.96 17.85 6.57
C SER A 100 -12.77 17.20 7.27
N VAL A 101 -11.84 16.61 6.52
CA VAL A 101 -10.63 15.95 7.07
C VAL A 101 -9.35 16.69 6.73
N VAL A 102 -9.41 17.68 5.84
CA VAL A 102 -8.24 18.43 5.37
C VAL A 102 -8.09 19.71 6.21
N PRO A 103 -6.95 19.92 6.89
CA PRO A 103 -6.69 21.15 7.64
C PRO A 103 -6.91 22.43 6.83
N GLU A 104 -7.41 23.49 7.47
CA GLU A 104 -7.69 24.78 6.84
C GLU A 104 -6.47 25.39 6.14
N ALA A 105 -5.27 25.20 6.69
CA ALA A 105 -4.03 25.68 6.09
C ALA A 105 -3.81 25.15 4.66
N TYR A 106 -4.12 23.87 4.38
CA TYR A 106 -4.01 23.33 3.01
C TYR A 106 -4.95 24.06 2.05
N ARG A 107 -6.15 24.44 2.53
CA ARG A 107 -7.12 25.19 1.72
C ARG A 107 -6.67 26.63 1.48
N GLU A 108 -6.13 27.29 2.50
CA GLU A 108 -5.56 28.63 2.37
C GLU A 108 -4.37 28.67 1.40
N TRP A 109 -3.61 27.57 1.31
CA TRP A 109 -2.48 27.43 0.39
C TRP A 109 -2.87 26.84 -0.97
N GLU A 110 -4.16 26.59 -1.21
CA GLU A 110 -4.69 25.96 -2.43
C GLU A 110 -4.03 24.60 -2.75
N VAL A 111 -3.60 23.88 -1.72
CA VAL A 111 -2.98 22.56 -1.82
C VAL A 111 -4.06 21.49 -1.68
N LYS A 112 -4.22 20.72 -2.75
CA LYS A 112 -5.12 19.55 -2.77
C LYS A 112 -4.47 18.35 -2.12
N VAL A 113 -5.20 17.67 -1.25
CA VAL A 113 -4.75 16.46 -0.57
C VAL A 113 -5.53 15.28 -1.13
N TYR A 114 -4.83 14.24 -1.57
CA TYR A 114 -5.43 13.04 -2.17
C TYR A 114 -5.11 11.77 -1.38
N ASP A 115 -3.92 11.71 -0.81
CA ASP A 115 -3.41 10.54 -0.11
C ASP A 115 -3.74 10.58 1.38
N TRP A 116 -4.21 9.45 1.89
CA TRP A 116 -4.16 9.12 3.31
C TRP A 116 -2.76 8.61 3.65
N GLN A 117 -2.17 9.08 4.76
CA GLN A 117 -1.14 8.28 5.41
C GLN A 117 -1.81 7.07 6.07
N THR A 118 -1.26 5.88 5.86
CA THR A 118 -1.87 4.63 6.29
C THR A 118 -0.90 3.76 7.08
N GLN A 119 -1.45 3.03 8.04
CA GLN A 119 -0.80 1.88 8.65
C GLN A 119 -1.65 0.64 8.43
N CYS A 120 -0.99 -0.48 8.19
CA CYS A 120 -1.61 -1.75 7.89
C CYS A 120 -1.00 -2.92 8.68
N PRO A 121 -1.17 -2.95 10.02
CA PRO A 121 -0.77 -4.11 10.82
C PRO A 121 -1.50 -5.34 10.28
N THR A 122 -0.72 -6.34 9.88
CA THR A 122 -1.19 -7.59 9.29
C THR A 122 -0.64 -8.75 10.10
N LEU A 123 -1.49 -9.71 10.47
CA LEU A 123 -1.10 -10.93 11.16
C LEU A 123 -1.80 -12.11 10.53
N ALA A 124 -1.01 -13.06 10.03
CA ALA A 124 -1.48 -14.36 9.59
C ALA A 124 -0.98 -15.43 10.56
N GLU A 125 -1.89 -16.25 11.06
CA GLU A 125 -1.60 -17.33 12.01
C GLU A 125 -1.26 -18.61 11.24
N PRO A 126 -0.04 -19.17 11.38
CA PRO A 126 0.39 -20.32 10.60
C PRO A 126 -0.39 -21.61 10.85
N VAL A 127 -0.93 -21.78 12.07
CA VAL A 127 -1.60 -23.03 12.48
C VAL A 127 -3.08 -23.02 12.15
N GLU A 128 -3.74 -21.87 12.34
CA GLU A 128 -5.19 -21.74 12.21
C GLU A 128 -5.61 -21.40 10.77
N ASN A 129 -4.65 -21.14 9.88
CA ASN A 129 -4.89 -20.68 8.52
C ASN A 129 -5.78 -19.43 8.43
N THR A 130 -5.60 -18.51 9.39
CA THR A 130 -6.35 -17.25 9.47
C THR A 130 -5.44 -16.06 9.24
N MET A 131 -6.01 -14.98 8.74
CA MET A 131 -5.31 -13.70 8.60
C MET A 131 -6.24 -12.56 9.00
N THR A 132 -5.71 -11.62 9.77
CA THR A 132 -6.37 -10.34 10.06
C THR A 132 -5.45 -9.20 9.67
N TYR A 133 -6.04 -8.10 9.21
CA TYR A 133 -5.31 -6.86 9.06
C TYR A 133 -6.23 -5.66 9.31
N LYS A 134 -5.62 -4.53 9.66
CA LYS A 134 -6.35 -3.27 9.82
C LYS A 134 -5.85 -2.25 8.81
N THR A 135 -6.73 -1.57 8.09
CA THR A 135 -6.37 -0.33 7.39
C THR A 135 -6.67 0.84 8.32
N ILE A 136 -5.61 1.42 8.89
CA ILE A 136 -5.68 2.62 9.75
C ILE A 136 -5.36 3.83 8.89
N LYS A 137 -6.32 4.75 8.73
CA LYS A 137 -6.10 6.03 8.03
C LYS A 137 -5.80 7.13 9.05
N LEU A 138 -4.80 7.94 8.78
CA LEU A 138 -4.41 9.07 9.62
C LEU A 138 -4.89 10.38 9.02
N LEU A 139 -5.30 11.34 9.86
CA LEU A 139 -5.65 12.68 9.42
C LEU A 139 -4.41 13.38 8.82
N PRO A 140 -4.55 14.08 7.68
CA PRO A 140 -3.50 14.97 7.19
C PRO A 140 -3.14 16.03 8.24
N THR A 141 -1.86 16.28 8.43
CA THR A 141 -1.35 17.28 9.39
C THR A 141 -0.48 18.32 8.68
N VAL A 142 -0.31 19.48 9.32
CA VAL A 142 0.56 20.58 8.88
C VAL A 142 1.34 21.14 10.07
N GLY A 143 2.50 21.75 9.80
CA GLY A 143 3.28 22.45 10.84
C GLY A 143 3.89 21.52 11.90
N CYS A 144 4.14 22.05 13.10
CA CYS A 144 4.74 21.29 14.20
C CYS A 144 3.82 20.19 14.77
N GLU A 145 2.54 20.17 14.37
CA GLU A 145 1.59 19.11 14.71
C GLU A 145 1.79 17.85 13.85
N ALA A 146 2.67 17.91 12.84
CA ALA A 146 3.00 16.76 12.03
C ALA A 146 3.57 15.59 12.86
N ASP A 147 4.21 15.88 14.00
CA ASP A 147 4.72 14.86 14.93
C ASP A 147 3.61 14.12 15.70
N ALA A 148 2.34 14.54 15.60
CA ALA A 148 1.20 13.92 16.25
C ALA A 148 0.27 13.25 15.22
N ALA A 149 0.46 11.95 15.00
CA ALA A 149 -0.46 11.14 14.20
C ALA A 149 -1.83 11.02 14.88
N THR A 150 -2.89 11.44 14.20
CA THR A 150 -4.28 11.26 14.66
C THR A 150 -5.00 10.27 13.76
N ARG A 151 -5.63 9.24 14.34
CA ARG A 151 -6.41 8.26 13.57
C ARG A 151 -7.73 8.87 13.12
N TYR A 152 -8.03 8.75 11.83
CA TYR A 152 -9.32 9.09 11.24
C TYR A 152 -10.29 7.90 11.28
N SER A 153 -9.84 6.76 10.76
CA SER A 153 -10.64 5.54 10.69
C SER A 153 -9.78 4.30 10.85
N ILE A 154 -10.41 3.22 11.32
CA ILE A 154 -9.82 1.87 11.38
C ILE A 154 -10.84 0.94 10.72
N GLU A 155 -10.44 0.29 9.64
CA GLU A 155 -11.19 -0.81 9.01
C GLU A 155 -10.42 -2.10 9.28
N GLU A 156 -11.07 -3.11 9.85
CA GLU A 156 -10.46 -4.41 10.14
C GLU A 156 -11.08 -5.44 9.19
N LYS A 157 -10.24 -6.33 8.64
CA LYS A 157 -10.68 -7.41 7.75
C LYS A 157 -10.19 -8.76 8.26
N ASN A 158 -11.09 -9.74 8.28
CA ASN A 158 -10.82 -11.07 8.81
C ASN A 158 -10.98 -12.17 7.73
N ILE A 159 -9.95 -13.00 7.61
CA ILE A 159 -9.88 -14.17 6.73
C ILE A 159 -9.81 -15.42 7.61
N GLY A 160 -10.75 -16.33 7.41
CA GLY A 160 -10.91 -17.56 8.19
C GLY A 160 -11.43 -17.32 9.61
N GLY A 161 -11.52 -18.41 10.38
CA GLY A 161 -12.01 -18.39 11.74
C GLY A 161 -13.53 -18.18 11.86
N VAL A 162 -13.99 -17.85 13.07
CA VAL A 162 -15.41 -17.65 13.39
C VAL A 162 -15.98 -16.38 12.75
N ASP A 163 -15.14 -15.36 12.61
CA ASP A 163 -15.49 -14.04 12.08
C ASP A 163 -15.04 -13.88 10.61
N ASN A 164 -15.05 -14.96 9.83
CA ASN A 164 -14.65 -14.92 8.41
C ASN A 164 -15.54 -13.97 7.60
N GLU A 165 -14.94 -12.94 7.00
CA GLU A 165 -15.64 -11.93 6.20
C GLU A 165 -15.40 -12.11 4.69
N VAL A 166 -14.37 -12.87 4.31
CA VAL A 166 -13.99 -13.06 2.91
C VAL A 166 -14.86 -14.10 2.23
N SER A 167 -15.26 -13.84 0.98
CA SER A 167 -16.01 -14.78 0.15
C SER A 167 -15.10 -15.79 -0.55
N ALA A 168 -13.93 -15.34 -1.00
CA ALA A 168 -12.87 -16.19 -1.54
C ALA A 168 -11.49 -15.54 -1.34
N PHE A 169 -10.49 -16.34 -1.02
CA PHE A 169 -9.13 -15.92 -0.72
C PHE A 169 -8.14 -16.88 -1.36
N ALA A 170 -7.35 -16.38 -2.31
CA ALA A 170 -6.27 -17.13 -2.94
C ALA A 170 -4.93 -16.54 -2.53
N TYR A 171 -3.99 -17.37 -2.09
CA TYR A 171 -2.68 -16.92 -1.58
C TYR A 171 -1.51 -17.60 -2.27
N HIS A 172 -0.35 -16.95 -2.27
CA HIS A 172 0.92 -17.52 -2.72
C HIS A 172 1.97 -17.34 -1.64
N SER A 173 2.91 -18.27 -1.52
CA SER A 173 3.90 -18.26 -0.44
C SER A 173 4.76 -16.98 -0.39
N SER A 174 4.84 -16.21 -1.48
CA SER A 174 5.48 -14.89 -1.51
C SER A 174 4.81 -13.81 -0.64
N GLY A 175 3.64 -14.08 -0.04
CA GLY A 175 2.81 -13.09 0.66
C GLY A 175 1.84 -12.33 -0.26
N CYS A 176 1.85 -12.64 -1.56
CA CYS A 176 0.84 -12.13 -2.49
C CYS A 176 -0.49 -12.84 -2.28
N TYR A 177 -1.60 -12.12 -2.43
CA TYR A 177 -2.93 -12.71 -2.33
C TYR A 177 -3.95 -11.98 -3.19
N THR A 178 -5.09 -12.63 -3.41
CA THR A 178 -6.31 -12.05 -3.98
C THR A 178 -7.49 -12.40 -3.07
N ALA A 179 -8.27 -11.40 -2.68
CA ALA A 179 -9.41 -11.54 -1.79
C ALA A 179 -10.65 -10.91 -2.41
N ILE A 180 -11.79 -11.59 -2.27
CA ILE A 180 -13.10 -11.10 -2.69
C ILE A 180 -13.95 -10.84 -1.46
N TRP A 181 -14.36 -9.59 -1.30
CA TRP A 181 -15.17 -9.13 -0.19
C TRP A 181 -16.60 -8.84 -0.66
N SER A 182 -17.58 -9.41 0.03
CA SER A 182 -18.97 -9.02 -0.14
C SER A 182 -19.24 -7.77 0.70
N VAL A 183 -19.72 -6.70 0.08
CA VAL A 183 -20.05 -5.45 0.79
C VAL A 183 -21.51 -5.51 1.28
N ALA A 184 -21.86 -4.69 2.27
CA ALA A 184 -23.22 -4.62 2.81
C ALA A 184 -24.29 -4.36 1.73
N ASP A 185 -23.95 -3.62 0.68
CA ASP A 185 -24.74 -3.57 -0.54
C ASP A 185 -24.51 -4.85 -1.33
N LYS A 186 -25.56 -5.69 -1.41
CA LYS A 186 -25.51 -7.04 -2.01
C LYS A 186 -25.07 -7.05 -3.48
N ASN A 187 -25.08 -5.90 -4.14
CA ASN A 187 -24.65 -5.78 -5.54
C ASN A 187 -23.24 -5.20 -5.68
N LEU A 188 -22.50 -4.96 -4.59
CA LEU A 188 -21.12 -4.47 -4.61
C LEU A 188 -20.15 -5.54 -4.09
N LEU A 189 -19.07 -5.72 -4.84
CA LEU A 189 -17.93 -6.56 -4.48
C LEU A 189 -16.67 -5.71 -4.42
N GLU A 190 -15.78 -6.02 -3.48
CA GLU A 190 -14.41 -5.50 -3.50
C GLU A 190 -13.45 -6.62 -3.86
N LEU A 191 -12.68 -6.41 -4.91
CA LEU A 191 -11.62 -7.32 -5.31
C LEU A 191 -10.28 -6.71 -4.94
N GLU A 192 -9.68 -7.27 -3.91
CA GLU A 192 -8.39 -6.83 -3.39
C GLU A 192 -7.29 -7.74 -3.88
N HIS A 193 -6.28 -7.13 -4.50
CA HIS A 193 -5.06 -7.80 -4.92
C HIS A 193 -3.88 -7.22 -4.14
N CYS A 194 -3.18 -8.04 -3.38
CA CYS A 194 -1.94 -7.65 -2.70
C CYS A 194 -0.74 -8.23 -3.46
N LEU A 195 0.10 -7.34 -3.98
CA LEU A 195 1.30 -7.66 -4.73
C LEU A 195 2.51 -7.30 -3.88
N ILE A 196 3.35 -8.28 -3.54
CA ILE A 196 4.64 -8.05 -2.87
C ILE A 196 5.73 -7.96 -3.94
N ASN A 197 6.56 -6.92 -3.86
CA ASN A 197 7.67 -6.74 -4.78
C ASN A 197 8.68 -7.89 -4.60
N PRO A 198 8.94 -8.69 -5.65
CA PRO A 198 9.80 -9.87 -5.53
C PRO A 198 11.27 -9.53 -5.26
N ARG A 199 11.69 -8.27 -5.43
CA ARG A 199 13.10 -7.85 -5.27
C ARG A 199 13.48 -7.57 -3.83
N ASP A 200 12.64 -6.82 -3.13
CA ASP A 200 12.91 -6.39 -1.75
C ASP A 200 12.10 -7.20 -0.74
N LYS A 201 10.94 -7.74 -1.12
CA LYS A 201 9.96 -8.42 -0.25
C LYS A 201 9.47 -7.57 0.93
N GLU A 202 9.78 -6.29 0.92
CA GLU A 202 9.41 -5.32 1.95
C GLU A 202 8.49 -4.25 1.40
N SER A 203 8.28 -4.19 0.08
CA SER A 203 7.36 -3.26 -0.56
C SER A 203 6.15 -4.02 -1.08
N ARG A 204 4.94 -3.53 -0.79
CA ARG A 204 3.71 -4.10 -1.32
C ARG A 204 2.77 -3.04 -1.87
N ALA A 205 1.97 -3.44 -2.85
CA ALA A 205 0.86 -2.67 -3.37
C ALA A 205 -0.43 -3.46 -3.17
N ARG A 206 -1.41 -2.87 -2.48
CA ARG A 206 -2.78 -3.40 -2.42
C ARG A 206 -3.67 -2.59 -3.33
N ILE A 207 -4.22 -3.24 -4.35
CA ILE A 207 -5.08 -2.61 -5.36
C ILE A 207 -6.45 -3.23 -5.21
N ILE A 208 -7.44 -2.40 -4.89
CA ILE A 208 -8.80 -2.82 -4.64
C ILE A 208 -9.71 -2.22 -5.69
N GLN A 209 -10.36 -3.07 -6.48
CA GLN A 209 -11.36 -2.67 -7.46
C GLN A 209 -12.74 -2.88 -6.86
N VAL A 210 -13.52 -1.80 -6.71
CA VAL A 210 -14.91 -1.89 -6.24
C VAL A 210 -15.80 -2.01 -7.45
N VAL A 211 -16.56 -3.10 -7.51
CA VAL A 211 -17.31 -3.50 -8.70
C VAL A 211 -18.76 -3.70 -8.35
N ARG A 212 -19.66 -3.09 -9.13
CA ARG A 212 -21.09 -3.37 -9.07
C ARG A 212 -21.42 -4.55 -9.97
N VAL A 213 -22.17 -5.50 -9.43
CA VAL A 213 -22.76 -6.61 -10.17
C VAL A 213 -24.17 -6.22 -10.58
N ASP A 214 -24.37 -6.02 -11.89
CA ASP A 214 -25.67 -5.74 -12.50
C ASP A 214 -26.09 -6.94 -13.36
N GLY A 215 -26.84 -7.85 -12.76
CA GLY A 215 -27.15 -9.15 -13.35
C GLY A 215 -25.87 -9.98 -13.52
N THR A 216 -25.46 -10.21 -14.77
CA THR A 216 -24.20 -10.91 -15.11
C THR A 216 -23.06 -9.96 -15.46
N LYS A 217 -23.29 -8.65 -15.39
CA LYS A 217 -22.29 -7.64 -15.80
C LYS A 217 -21.59 -7.08 -14.58
N PHE A 218 -20.28 -6.97 -14.68
CA PHE A 218 -19.43 -6.30 -13.71
C PHE A 218 -19.17 -4.88 -14.19
N VAL A 219 -19.41 -3.89 -13.32
CA VAL A 219 -19.22 -2.46 -13.63
C VAL A 219 -18.33 -1.84 -12.55
N LEU A 220 -17.09 -1.53 -12.91
CA LEU A 220 -16.14 -0.86 -12.02
C LEU A 220 -16.72 0.49 -11.55
N GLN A 221 -16.67 0.75 -10.24
CA GLN A 221 -17.13 1.99 -9.63
C GLN A 221 -15.97 2.92 -9.30
N ASN A 222 -14.93 2.38 -8.67
CA ASN A 222 -13.70 3.10 -8.37
C ASN A 222 -12.55 2.10 -8.12
N VAL A 223 -11.34 2.64 -7.94
CA VAL A 223 -10.14 1.88 -7.59
C VAL A 223 -9.53 2.50 -6.33
N ARG A 224 -9.11 1.67 -5.38
CA ARG A 224 -8.35 2.11 -4.20
C ARG A 224 -6.97 1.49 -4.26
N VAL A 225 -5.95 2.27 -3.96
CA VAL A 225 -4.57 1.82 -4.03
C VAL A 225 -3.87 2.16 -2.73
N PHE A 226 -3.19 1.17 -2.15
CA PHE A 226 -2.28 1.36 -1.02
C PHE A 226 -0.88 0.95 -1.45
N CYS A 227 0.08 1.85 -1.29
CA CYS A 227 1.51 1.57 -1.47
C CYS A 227 2.16 1.58 -0.09
N GLU A 228 2.65 0.42 0.34
CA GLU A 228 3.04 0.18 1.72
C GLU A 228 4.44 -0.44 1.79
N GLN A 229 5.20 -0.06 2.82
CA GLN A 229 6.52 -0.59 3.13
C GLN A 229 6.46 -1.30 4.48
N TRP A 230 7.10 -2.46 4.56
CA TRP A 230 7.31 -3.17 5.80
C TRP A 230 8.12 -2.30 6.77
N TYR A 231 7.54 -2.02 7.93
CA TYR A 231 8.13 -1.20 8.98
C TYR A 231 8.75 -2.06 10.08
N GLY A 232 8.10 -3.17 10.44
CA GLY A 232 8.55 -3.98 11.56
C GLY A 232 7.67 -5.21 11.83
N PRO A 233 8.03 -6.01 12.85
CA PRO A 233 7.18 -7.10 13.33
C PRO A 233 5.82 -6.59 13.79
N PHE A 234 4.79 -7.44 13.69
CA PHE A 234 3.43 -7.10 14.11
C PHE A 234 3.36 -6.61 15.56
N ARG A 235 2.68 -5.47 15.75
CA ARG A 235 2.39 -4.81 17.02
C ARG A 235 0.96 -4.28 17.06
N ASN A 236 0.08 -4.82 16.20
CA ASN A 236 -1.34 -4.46 16.15
C ASN A 236 -1.60 -2.94 15.96
N GLY A 237 -0.66 -2.20 15.37
CA GLY A 237 -0.75 -0.75 15.24
C GLY A 237 -0.60 0.03 16.55
N ASP A 238 -0.01 -0.55 17.60
CA ASP A 238 0.21 0.11 18.90
C ASP A 238 1.10 1.36 18.80
N GLN A 239 1.96 1.42 17.78
CA GLN A 239 2.80 2.56 17.48
C GLN A 239 2.35 3.22 16.18
N LEU A 240 1.86 4.46 16.29
CA LEU A 240 1.61 5.28 15.11
C LEU A 240 2.94 5.70 14.48
N GLY A 241 3.09 5.46 13.18
CA GLY A 241 4.21 5.93 12.39
C GLY A 241 4.26 7.45 12.43
N GLY A 242 5.34 8.02 12.97
CA GLY A 242 5.58 9.46 12.92
C GLY A 242 5.89 9.94 11.50
N CYS A 243 6.16 11.24 11.33
CA CYS A 243 6.47 11.90 10.04
C CYS A 243 7.55 11.26 9.16
N ALA A 244 8.29 10.27 9.65
CA ALA A 244 9.42 9.63 8.97
C ALA A 244 9.03 8.29 8.33
N ILE A 245 7.90 8.23 7.61
CA ILE A 245 7.65 7.10 6.73
C ILE A 245 8.61 7.14 5.55
N ARG A 246 9.10 5.97 5.12
CA ARG A 246 10.17 5.85 4.10
C ARG A 246 9.71 6.20 2.68
N ASP A 247 8.43 6.42 2.47
CA ASP A 247 7.83 6.77 1.18
C ASP A 247 7.08 8.12 1.27
N SER A 248 6.51 8.55 0.15
CA SER A 248 5.81 9.82 -0.04
C SER A 248 4.44 9.59 -0.68
N ALA A 249 3.52 10.54 -0.43
CA ALA A 249 2.25 10.64 -1.11
C ALA A 249 2.45 10.55 -2.63
N PHE A 250 1.59 9.81 -3.32
CA PHE A 250 1.82 9.41 -4.71
C PHE A 250 0.66 9.72 -5.64
N ALA A 251 -0.55 9.96 -5.13
CA ALA A 251 -1.73 10.04 -5.97
C ALA A 251 -1.68 11.17 -7.01
N SER A 252 -0.98 12.27 -6.69
CA SER A 252 -0.76 13.40 -7.61
C SER A 252 0.46 13.25 -8.52
N THR A 253 1.20 12.14 -8.45
CA THR A 253 2.34 11.89 -9.33
C THR A 253 1.89 11.38 -10.70
N ALA A 254 2.79 11.35 -11.68
CA ALA A 254 2.45 10.92 -13.03
C ALA A 254 1.96 9.46 -13.04
N ALA A 255 0.87 9.20 -13.75
CA ALA A 255 0.39 7.86 -14.01
C ALA A 255 1.40 7.09 -14.89
N THR A 256 1.38 5.76 -14.76
CA THR A 256 2.17 4.85 -15.60
C THR A 256 1.88 5.08 -17.09
N ASN A 257 2.88 5.00 -17.96
CA ASN A 257 2.62 5.13 -19.40
C ASN A 257 2.01 3.84 -19.95
N ALA A 258 1.00 3.97 -20.81
CA ALA A 258 0.40 2.82 -21.50
C ALA A 258 1.42 2.00 -22.31
N SER A 259 2.44 2.64 -22.88
CA SER A 259 3.50 1.96 -23.64
C SER A 259 4.36 1.02 -22.79
N ASP A 260 4.47 1.29 -21.49
CA ASP A 260 5.29 0.51 -20.57
C ASP A 260 4.55 -0.76 -20.11
N VAL A 261 3.22 -0.75 -20.18
CA VAL A 261 2.34 -1.88 -19.85
C VAL A 261 1.95 -2.68 -21.08
N GLY A 262 1.74 -2.01 -22.21
CA GLY A 262 1.33 -2.60 -23.47
C GLY A 262 2.39 -3.55 -24.05
N GLY A 263 1.93 -4.55 -24.81
CA GLY A 263 2.78 -5.50 -25.50
C GLY A 263 2.56 -6.95 -25.08
N VAL A 264 3.58 -7.77 -25.32
CA VAL A 264 3.54 -9.22 -25.10
C VAL A 264 4.37 -9.57 -23.87
N TRP A 265 3.71 -10.12 -22.87
CA TRP A 265 4.31 -10.56 -21.62
C TRP A 265 4.32 -12.08 -21.54
N LYS A 266 5.38 -12.63 -20.94
CA LYS A 266 5.51 -14.06 -20.69
C LYS A 266 6.17 -14.26 -19.33
N GLY A 267 5.58 -15.10 -18.50
CA GLY A 267 6.10 -15.38 -17.15
C GLY A 267 5.52 -16.64 -16.55
N SER A 268 6.10 -17.05 -15.43
CA SER A 268 5.54 -18.11 -14.60
C SER A 268 4.15 -17.72 -14.12
N ASN A 269 3.26 -18.70 -14.07
CA ASN A 269 1.88 -18.51 -13.64
C ASN A 269 1.59 -19.39 -12.43
N ALA A 270 0.74 -18.91 -11.53
CA ALA A 270 0.16 -19.69 -10.46
C ALA A 270 -1.34 -19.39 -10.42
N ALA A 271 -2.16 -20.43 -10.20
CA ALA A 271 -3.61 -20.31 -10.28
C ALA A 271 -4.28 -21.18 -9.21
N ALA A 272 -5.46 -20.73 -8.80
CA ALA A 272 -6.43 -21.47 -8.00
C ALA A 272 -7.79 -21.37 -8.71
N SER A 273 -8.69 -22.30 -8.42
CA SER A 273 -10.06 -22.28 -8.92
C SER A 273 -10.98 -22.65 -7.77
N PHE A 274 -12.10 -21.96 -7.68
CA PHE A 274 -13.07 -22.17 -6.61
C PHE A 274 -14.27 -22.92 -7.19
N ASP A 275 -14.33 -24.22 -6.92
CA ASP A 275 -15.45 -25.04 -7.36
C ASP A 275 -16.71 -24.65 -6.58
N SER A 276 -17.80 -24.36 -7.30
CA SER A 276 -19.13 -24.05 -6.76
C SER A 276 -19.76 -25.15 -5.87
N SER A 277 -19.09 -26.29 -5.68
CA SER A 277 -19.55 -27.42 -4.87
C SER A 277 -18.88 -27.53 -3.48
N GLY A 278 -17.87 -26.71 -3.19
CA GLY A 278 -17.19 -26.71 -1.90
C GLY A 278 -17.39 -25.39 -1.14
N ASP A 279 -17.55 -25.48 0.18
CA ASP A 279 -17.53 -24.32 1.10
C ASP A 279 -16.09 -23.77 1.31
N ASN A 280 -15.14 -24.11 0.43
CA ASN A 280 -13.75 -23.72 0.63
C ASN A 280 -13.52 -22.29 0.14
N PHE A 281 -13.46 -21.36 1.08
CA PHE A 281 -13.12 -19.95 0.80
C PHE A 281 -11.61 -19.74 0.61
N LEU A 282 -10.76 -20.72 0.96
CA LEU A 282 -9.31 -20.57 1.02
C LEU A 282 -8.59 -21.50 0.04
N GLU A 283 -7.82 -20.94 -0.89
CA GLU A 283 -7.07 -21.72 -1.88
C GLU A 283 -5.61 -21.26 -2.05
N GLU A 284 -4.71 -22.22 -2.24
CA GLU A 284 -3.32 -21.94 -2.60
C GLU A 284 -3.19 -21.75 -4.11
N LEU A 285 -2.51 -20.68 -4.53
CA LEU A 285 -2.09 -20.46 -5.91
C LEU A 285 -0.97 -21.43 -6.28
N LYS A 286 -1.32 -22.50 -6.99
CA LYS A 286 -0.39 -23.54 -7.41
C LYS A 286 0.22 -23.22 -8.77
N ALA A 287 1.48 -23.60 -8.96
CA ALA A 287 2.19 -23.39 -10.21
C ALA A 287 1.41 -23.97 -11.40
N ASN A 288 1.10 -23.12 -12.38
CA ASN A 288 0.28 -23.44 -13.55
C ASN A 288 1.03 -23.05 -14.83
N GLY A 289 2.26 -23.55 -14.93
CA GLY A 289 3.11 -23.41 -16.10
C GLY A 289 3.50 -21.97 -16.42
N VAL A 290 3.59 -21.68 -17.72
CA VAL A 290 3.99 -20.38 -18.25
C VAL A 290 2.81 -19.75 -18.95
N MET A 291 2.45 -18.53 -18.54
CA MET A 291 1.39 -17.77 -19.17
C MET A 291 1.96 -16.72 -20.12
N LYS A 292 1.31 -16.56 -21.28
CA LYS A 292 1.51 -15.45 -22.20
C LYS A 292 0.31 -14.52 -22.10
N SER A 293 0.57 -13.25 -21.85
CA SER A 293 -0.46 -12.19 -21.80
C SER A 293 -0.18 -11.16 -22.87
N ILE A 294 -1.22 -10.68 -23.54
CA ILE A 294 -1.13 -9.62 -24.55
C ILE A 294 -1.99 -8.46 -24.08
N ARG A 295 -1.39 -7.27 -23.96
CA ARG A 295 -2.09 -6.04 -23.57
C ARG A 295 -2.01 -5.06 -24.72
N ASP A 296 -3.14 -4.69 -25.28
CA ASP A 296 -3.22 -3.73 -26.40
C ASP A 296 -3.28 -2.26 -25.92
N GLY A 297 -3.40 -2.05 -24.61
CA GLY A 297 -3.45 -0.73 -23.98
C GLY A 297 -4.82 -0.07 -23.97
N SER A 298 -5.85 -0.67 -24.59
CA SER A 298 -7.13 -0.01 -24.86
C SER A 298 -8.12 -0.01 -23.68
N ASN A 299 -7.87 -0.83 -22.65
CA ASN A 299 -8.74 -0.97 -21.45
C ASN A 299 -7.95 -0.85 -20.13
N LEU A 300 -6.81 -0.16 -20.16
CA LEU A 300 -5.96 0.02 -18.98
C LEU A 300 -6.35 1.29 -18.23
N ILE A 301 -6.56 1.13 -16.93
CA ILE A 301 -6.59 2.24 -15.98
C ILE A 301 -5.16 2.37 -15.45
N LEU A 302 -4.49 3.41 -15.91
CA LEU A 302 -3.10 3.69 -15.56
C LEU A 302 -3.07 4.48 -14.26
N LEU A 303 -2.33 3.98 -13.29
CA LEU A 303 -2.24 4.54 -11.96
C LEU A 303 -0.80 5.02 -11.71
N PRO A 304 -0.54 5.90 -10.73
CA PRO A 304 0.82 6.27 -10.38
C PRO A 304 1.61 5.07 -9.80
N LYS A 305 2.89 5.28 -9.48
CA LYS A 305 3.78 4.24 -8.89
C LYS A 305 3.96 2.99 -9.76
N GLN A 306 3.88 3.13 -11.08
CA GLN A 306 4.03 2.02 -12.04
C GLN A 306 2.93 0.95 -11.92
N LEU A 307 1.78 1.35 -11.38
CA LEU A 307 0.61 0.49 -11.18
C LEU A 307 -0.40 0.66 -12.32
N TRP A 308 -1.19 -0.38 -12.53
CA TRP A 308 -2.31 -0.35 -13.45
C TRP A 308 -3.36 -1.39 -13.05
N CYS A 309 -4.59 -1.19 -13.53
CA CYS A 309 -5.62 -2.21 -13.45
C CYS A 309 -6.51 -2.20 -14.70
N SER A 310 -7.35 -3.21 -14.83
CA SER A 310 -8.31 -3.35 -15.93
C SER A 310 -9.49 -4.23 -15.50
N LEU A 311 -10.58 -4.08 -16.24
CA LEU A 311 -11.76 -4.95 -16.20
C LEU A 311 -12.07 -5.32 -17.64
N MET A 312 -11.97 -6.61 -17.97
CA MET A 312 -12.15 -7.13 -19.32
C MET A 312 -13.29 -8.14 -19.35
N ASP A 313 -14.19 -8.01 -20.32
CA ASP A 313 -15.20 -9.02 -20.65
C ASP A 313 -14.76 -9.73 -21.94
N SER A 314 -14.40 -11.01 -21.82
CA SER A 314 -13.81 -11.81 -22.89
C SER A 314 -14.70 -13.00 -23.23
N GLY A 315 -15.78 -12.77 -23.96
CA GLY A 315 -16.50 -13.82 -24.70
C GLY A 315 -17.03 -15.00 -23.86
N GLY A 316 -17.21 -14.84 -22.55
CA GLY A 316 -17.58 -15.92 -21.64
C GLY A 316 -17.10 -15.75 -20.21
N GLU A 317 -16.10 -14.89 -19.99
CA GLU A 317 -15.54 -14.61 -18.66
C GLU A 317 -15.35 -13.11 -18.46
N THR A 318 -15.59 -12.65 -17.23
CA THR A 318 -15.19 -11.31 -16.79
C THR A 318 -13.91 -11.44 -15.97
N CYS A 319 -12.82 -10.83 -16.43
CA CYS A 319 -11.55 -10.82 -15.72
C CYS A 319 -11.20 -9.43 -15.21
N ILE A 320 -10.84 -9.39 -13.95
CA ILE A 320 -10.32 -8.22 -13.24
C ILE A 320 -8.83 -8.45 -13.06
N GLU A 321 -8.02 -7.55 -13.61
CA GLU A 321 -6.56 -7.71 -13.63
C GLU A 321 -5.89 -6.46 -13.08
N VAL A 322 -4.90 -6.64 -12.24
CA VAL A 322 -4.01 -5.59 -11.74
C VAL A 322 -2.57 -5.93 -12.07
N GLY A 323 -1.71 -4.92 -12.07
CA GLY A 323 -0.28 -5.16 -12.14
C GLY A 323 0.59 -4.02 -11.64
N TRP A 324 1.84 -4.38 -11.43
CA TRP A 324 2.90 -3.49 -10.98
C TRP A 324 4.16 -3.74 -11.81
N LEU A 325 4.63 -2.72 -12.52
CA LEU A 325 5.95 -2.72 -13.15
C LEU A 325 6.98 -2.36 -12.07
N TYR A 326 7.71 -3.36 -11.57
CA TYR A 326 8.72 -3.14 -10.53
C TYR A 326 10.13 -2.95 -11.09
N ASP A 327 10.32 -3.20 -12.39
CA ASP A 327 11.51 -2.81 -13.16
C ASP A 327 11.23 -2.80 -14.66
N GLN A 328 12.17 -2.26 -15.45
CA GLN A 328 12.09 -2.24 -16.90
C GLN A 328 11.94 -3.66 -17.46
N GLY A 329 10.78 -3.93 -18.08
CA GLY A 329 10.47 -5.24 -18.66
C GLY A 329 10.10 -6.32 -17.64
N TYR A 330 9.88 -5.95 -16.37
CA TYR A 330 9.47 -6.87 -15.31
C TYR A 330 8.19 -6.38 -14.63
N ALA A 331 7.21 -7.28 -14.54
CA ALA A 331 5.93 -7.00 -13.93
C ALA A 331 5.46 -8.17 -13.08
N ILE A 332 4.75 -7.86 -12.00
CA ILE A 332 3.91 -8.81 -11.29
C ILE A 332 2.46 -8.45 -11.56
N THR A 333 1.62 -9.46 -11.80
CA THR A 333 0.22 -9.27 -12.18
C THR A 333 -0.65 -10.26 -11.45
N SER A 334 -1.80 -9.81 -10.98
CA SER A 334 -2.82 -10.67 -10.39
C SER A 334 -4.11 -10.55 -11.17
N ARG A 335 -4.82 -11.66 -11.32
CA ARG A 335 -6.08 -11.74 -12.07
C ARG A 335 -7.10 -12.56 -11.30
N CYS A 336 -8.32 -12.05 -11.27
CA CYS A 336 -9.50 -12.73 -10.79
C CYS A 336 -10.49 -12.82 -11.96
N CYS A 337 -10.94 -14.02 -12.32
CA CYS A 337 -11.84 -14.21 -13.46
C CYS A 337 -13.12 -14.91 -13.00
N PHE A 338 -14.26 -14.43 -13.48
CA PHE A 338 -15.55 -15.03 -13.26
C PHE A 338 -16.09 -15.61 -14.56
N SER A 339 -16.57 -16.85 -14.52
CA SER A 339 -17.37 -17.41 -15.60
C SER A 339 -18.72 -16.69 -15.72
N ARG A 340 -19.43 -16.90 -16.83
CA ARG A 340 -20.80 -16.42 -17.04
C ARG A 340 -21.79 -16.86 -15.96
N GLU A 341 -21.55 -18.02 -15.37
CA GLU A 341 -22.34 -18.59 -14.27
C GLU A 341 -21.92 -18.03 -12.91
N GLY A 342 -20.97 -17.10 -12.86
CA GLY A 342 -20.45 -16.49 -11.63
C GLY A 342 -19.45 -17.35 -10.87
N LYS A 343 -18.87 -18.38 -11.51
CA LYS A 343 -17.83 -19.23 -10.91
C LYS A 343 -16.47 -18.55 -10.96
N LEU A 344 -15.65 -18.75 -9.95
CA LEU A 344 -14.35 -18.11 -9.77
C LEU A 344 -13.17 -19.06 -10.06
#